data_AF-A0A5C3N1X4-F1
#
_entry.id   AF-A0A5C3N1X4-F1
#
_cell.length_a   1.000
_cell.length_b   1.000
_cell.length_c   1.000
_cell.angle_alpha   90.00
_cell.angle_beta   90.00
_cell.angle_gamma   90.00
#
_symmetry.space_group_name_H-M   'P 1'
#
loop_
_entity.id
_entity.type
_entity.pdbx_description
1 polymer ?
#
loop_
_entity_poly.entity_id
_entity_poly.type
_entity_poly.pdbx_seq_one_letter_code
_entity_poly.pdbx_strand_id
1 'polypeptide(L)' 'MPVRPAELRALMFFHHILNKNKKRDLCRLALDRKLRGYVKYGWPGILVCQGEETELKGYIKEVKV' A
#
# COMPACT_ATOMS: atom_id res chain seq x y z
N MET A 1 8.05 16.51 21.66
CA MET A 1 7.41 15.50 20.78
C MET A 1 8.53 14.81 20.03
N PRO A 2 8.79 13.49 20.21
CA PRO A 2 9.76 12.81 19.36
C PRO A 2 9.28 12.89 17.91
N VAL A 3 10.13 13.41 17.03
CA VAL A 3 9.88 13.40 15.59
C VAL A 3 9.86 11.93 15.19
N ARG A 4 8.68 11.40 14.86
CA ARG A 4 8.60 10.06 14.26
C ARG A 4 9.53 10.07 13.05
N PRO A 5 10.36 9.02 12.84
CA PRO A 5 11.20 8.94 11.65
C PRO A 5 10.35 9.25 10.42
N ALA A 6 10.90 10.01 9.46
CA ALA A 6 10.13 10.54 8.34
C ALA A 6 9.46 9.38 7.58
N GLU A 7 8.15 9.20 7.79
CA GLU A 7 7.38 8.16 7.11
C GLU A 7 7.06 8.66 5.70
N LEU A 8 7.39 7.82 4.70
CA LEU A 8 6.96 8.08 3.34
C LEU A 8 5.49 7.73 3.18
N ARG A 9 4.84 8.41 2.22
CA ARG A 9 3.47 8.12 1.79
C ARG A 9 3.46 7.88 0.30
N ALA A 10 2.69 6.89 -0.13
CA ALA A 10 2.50 6.58 -1.52
C ALA A 10 1.01 6.44 -1.85
N LEU A 11 0.66 6.93 -3.04
CA LEU A 11 -0.66 6.87 -3.64
C LEU A 11 -0.52 6.19 -4.99
N MET A 12 -1.26 5.10 -5.20
CA MET A 12 -1.28 4.36 -6.46
C MET A 12 -2.70 4.28 -6.99
N PHE A 13 -2.83 4.56 -8.28
CA PHE A 13 -4.09 4.46 -9.02
C PHE A 13 -4.06 3.19 -9.87
N PHE A 14 -5.15 2.44 -9.80
CA PHE A 14 -5.38 1.25 -10.61
C PHE A 14 -6.59 1.53 -11.48
N HIS A 15 -6.57 1.01 -12.72
CA HIS A 15 -7.74 1.06 -13.58
C HIS A 15 -8.96 0.45 -12.87
N HIS A 16 -8.78 -0.68 -12.18
CA HIS A 16 -9.72 -1.20 -11.20
C HIS A 16 -9.03 -2.18 -10.24
N ILE A 17 -9.63 -2.42 -9.08
CA ILE A 17 -9.31 -3.56 -8.21
C ILE A 17 -10.63 -4.32 -8.00
N LEU A 18 -10.91 -5.29 -8.87
CA LEU A 18 -12.11 -6.14 -8.83
C LEU A 18 -11.83 -7.58 -8.38
N ASN A 19 -10.57 -7.92 -8.14
CA ASN A 19 -10.20 -9.23 -7.64
C ASN A 19 -10.09 -9.17 -6.11
N LYS A 20 -10.98 -9.90 -5.42
CA LYS A 20 -10.97 -10.00 -3.95
C LYS A 20 -9.67 -10.60 -3.41
N ASN A 21 -9.06 -11.54 -4.15
CA ASN A 21 -7.75 -12.09 -3.80
C ASN A 21 -6.68 -10.99 -3.91
N LYS A 22 -6.65 -10.22 -5.02
CA LYS A 22 -5.73 -9.07 -5.15
C LYS A 22 -5.88 -8.08 -3.98
N LYS A 23 -7.11 -7.75 -3.58
CA LYS A 23 -7.34 -6.90 -2.38
C LYS A 23 -6.73 -7.52 -1.12
N ARG A 24 -7.02 -8.81 -0.85
CA ARG A 24 -6.50 -9.52 0.32
C ARG A 24 -4.98 -9.56 0.32
N ASP A 25 -4.37 -9.84 -0.83
CA ASP A 25 -2.93 -9.99 -0.97
C ASP A 25 -2.23 -8.64 -0.78
N LEU A 26 -2.79 -7.54 -1.32
CA LEU A 26 -2.33 -6.17 -1.03
C LEU A 26 -2.37 -5.85 0.47
N CYS A 27 -3.49 -6.16 1.13
CA CYS A 27 -3.63 -5.93 2.58
C CYS A 27 -2.64 -6.78 3.38
N ARG A 28 -2.47 -8.06 3.04
CA ARG A 28 -1.55 -8.97 3.73
C ARG A 28 -0.11 -8.49 3.58
N LEU A 29 0.30 -8.16 2.35
CA LEU A 29 1.66 -7.69 2.08
C LEU A 29 1.96 -6.37 2.82
N ALA A 30 0.99 -5.47 2.92
CA ALA A 30 1.14 -4.25 3.72
C ALA A 30 1.34 -4.55 5.21
N LEU A 31 0.58 -5.50 5.77
CA LEU A 31 0.71 -5.92 7.17
C LEU A 31 2.07 -6.60 7.44
N ASP A 32 2.50 -7.49 6.55
CA ASP A 32 3.80 -8.20 6.66
C ASP A 32 4.97 -7.19 6.70
N ARG A 33 4.83 -6.07 5.98
CA ARG A 33 5.82 -4.98 5.91
C ARG A 33 5.61 -3.86 6.95
N LYS A 34 4.70 -4.05 7.90
CA LYS A 34 4.33 -3.05 8.95
C LYS A 34 3.91 -1.70 8.37
N LEU A 35 3.34 -1.70 7.17
CA LEU A 35 2.79 -0.52 6.52
C LEU A 35 1.35 -0.29 6.96
N ARG A 36 0.92 0.96 6.91
CA ARG A 36 -0.45 1.37 7.21
C ARG A 36 -1.06 2.02 5.99
N GLY A 37 -2.36 1.89 5.80
CA GLY A 37 -2.97 2.40 4.59
C GLY A 37 -4.40 1.97 4.38
N TYR A 38 -4.87 2.20 3.16
CA TYR A 38 -6.22 1.85 2.72
C TYR A 38 -6.19 1.42 1.27
N VAL A 39 -7.03 0.44 0.92
CA VAL A 39 -7.27 0.06 -0.47
C VAL A 39 -8.76 0.21 -0.79
N LYS A 40 -9.06 1.10 -1.73
CA LYS A 40 -10.38 1.25 -2.33
C LYS A 40 -10.53 0.18 -3.41
N TYR A 41 -11.45 -0.75 -3.15
CA TYR A 41 -11.90 -1.73 -4.13
C TYR A 41 -12.88 -1.10 -5.13
N GLY A 42 -12.91 -1.58 -6.37
CA GLY A 42 -13.81 -1.10 -7.42
C GLY A 42 -13.10 -0.36 -8.57
N TRP A 43 -13.83 0.55 -9.22
CA TRP A 43 -13.39 1.35 -10.37
C TRP A 43 -13.51 2.85 -10.05
N PRO A 44 -12.41 3.64 -10.06
CA PRO A 44 -11.02 3.18 -10.05
C PRO A 44 -10.65 2.53 -8.71
N GLY A 45 -9.65 1.67 -8.77
CA GLY A 45 -8.98 1.15 -7.58
C GLY A 45 -7.95 2.15 -7.09
N ILE A 46 -7.88 2.35 -5.77
CA ILE A 46 -6.94 3.30 -5.16
C ILE A 46 -6.24 2.61 -4.01
N LEU A 47 -4.93 2.75 -3.91
CA LEU A 47 -4.13 2.28 -2.79
C LEU A 47 -3.38 3.46 -2.18
N VAL A 48 -3.57 3.65 -0.88
CA VAL A 48 -2.83 4.63 -0.07
C VAL A 48 -2.05 3.86 0.96
N CYS A 49 -0.76 4.13 1.09
CA CYS A 49 0.08 3.48 2.10
C CYS A 49 1.12 4.44 2.67
N GLN A 50 1.51 4.22 3.91
CA GLN A 50 2.51 4.98 4.63
C GLN A 50 3.32 4.07 5.56
N GLY A 51 4.60 4.40 5.74
CA GLY A 51 5.48 3.69 6.66
C GLY A 51 6.94 4.03 6.43
N GLU A 52 7.81 3.14 6.91
CA GLU A 52 9.26 3.25 6.72
C GLU A 52 9.60 3.18 5.22
N GLU A 53 10.60 3.97 4.81
CA GLU A 53 10.92 4.21 3.40
C GLU A 53 11.33 2.94 2.65
N THR A 54 12.14 2.08 3.27
CA THR A 54 12.62 0.82 2.70
C THR A 54 11.48 -0.16 2.48
N GLU A 55 10.63 -0.32 3.49
CA GLU A 55 9.44 -1.18 3.43
C GLU A 55 8.42 -0.68 2.41
N LEU A 56 8.18 0.63 2.37
CA LEU A 56 7.24 1.22 1.41
C LEU A 56 7.75 1.08 -0.03
N LYS A 57 9.05 1.30 -0.27
CA LYS A 57 9.65 1.09 -1.61
C LYS A 57 9.61 -0.38 -2.02
N GLY A 58 9.86 -1.31 -1.10
CA GLY A 58 9.72 -2.74 -1.33
C GLY A 58 8.29 -3.13 -1.70
N TYR A 59 7.31 -2.64 -0.93
CA TYR A 59 5.89 -2.84 -1.20
C TYR A 59 5.48 -2.34 -2.58
N ILE A 60 5.84 -1.11 -2.94
CA ILE A 60 5.50 -0.53 -4.25
C ILE A 60 6.08 -1.35 -5.40
N LYS A 61 7.30 -1.90 -5.25
CA LYS A 61 7.93 -2.74 -6.28
C LYS A 61 7.14 -4.03 -6.53
N GLU A 62 6.67 -4.69 -5.48
CA GLU A 62 5.87 -5.92 -5.62
C GLU A 62 4.45 -5.64 -6.12
N VAL A 63 3.85 -4.51 -5.74
CA VAL A 63 2.51 -4.12 -6.19
C VAL A 63 2.47 -3.74 -7.68
N LYS A 64 3.60 -3.27 -8.24
CA LYS A 64 3.73 -2.90 -9.65
C LYS A 64 3.82 -4.09 -10.62
N VAL A 65 3.64 -5.32 -10.13
CA VAL A 65 3.60 -6.56 -10.92
C VAL A 65 2.15 -6.96 -11.28
#